data_AF-A0ABD1EE65-F1
#
_entry.id   AF-A0ABD1EE65-F1
#
_cell.length_a   1.000
_cell.length_b   1.000
_cell.length_c   1.000
_cell.angle_alpha   90.00
_cell.angle_beta   90.00
_cell.angle_gamma   90.00
#
_symmetry.space_group_name_H-M   'P 1'
#
loop_
_entity.id
_entity.type
_entity.pdbx_description
1 polymer ?
#
loop_
_entity_poly.entity_id
_entity_poly.type
_entity_poly.pdbx_seq_one_letter_code
_entity_poly.pdbx_strand_id
1 'polypeptide(L)'
;MEFQIYYLTLMVVLGMASAQRPTYAGSSPKGYPDLGNRFRNPDEDDGVSVEVEVGLENRIGESDDGSTQKIPADARGDAVLVNRLNQWPREHRPFWLLNSDHLDKHRNANVQKNLNQRVTQNRIRINLENATFEKPLGQLTTLTA
;
A
#
# COMPACT_ATOMS: atom_id res chain seq x y z
N MET A 1 23.84 -2.38 -57.47
CA MET A 1 22.68 -2.94 -56.74
C MET A 1 22.93 -3.07 -55.25
N GLU A 2 24.11 -3.52 -54.81
CA GLU A 2 24.38 -3.69 -53.36
C GLU A 2 24.31 -2.39 -52.54
N PHE A 3 24.86 -1.28 -53.04
CA PHE A 3 24.78 0.02 -52.37
C PHE A 3 23.34 0.49 -52.10
N GLN A 4 22.42 0.14 -53.00
CA GLN A 4 21.00 0.47 -52.90
C GLN A 4 20.30 -0.36 -51.82
N ILE A 5 20.71 -1.63 -51.68
CA ILE A 5 20.20 -2.53 -50.64
C ILE A 5 20.64 -2.05 -49.25
N TYR A 6 21.90 -1.64 -49.08
CA TYR A 6 22.39 -1.08 -47.82
C TYR A 6 21.70 0.24 -47.44
N TYR A 7 21.42 1.08 -48.42
CA TYR A 7 20.69 2.33 -48.19
C TYR A 7 19.25 2.08 -47.72
N LEU A 8 18.55 1.13 -48.35
CA LEU A 8 17.20 0.76 -47.96
C LEU A 8 17.16 0.11 -46.57
N THR A 9 18.09 -0.78 -46.24
CA THR A 9 18.14 -1.39 -44.91
C THR A 9 18.44 -0.37 -43.81
N LEU A 10 19.34 0.59 -44.06
CA LEU A 10 19.62 1.68 -43.12
C LEU A 10 18.36 2.51 -42.84
N MET A 11 17.61 2.88 -43.87
CA MET A 11 16.38 3.68 -43.75
C MET A 11 15.29 2.95 -42.96
N VAL A 12 15.17 1.63 -43.14
CA VAL A 12 14.21 0.81 -42.38
C VAL A 12 14.58 0.76 -40.90
N VAL A 13 15.86 0.58 -40.56
CA VAL A 13 16.33 0.56 -39.16
C VAL A 13 16.13 1.91 -38.47
N LEU A 14 16.41 3.02 -39.17
CA LEU A 14 16.18 4.38 -38.66
C LEU A 14 14.69 4.67 -38.45
N GLY A 15 13.83 4.21 -39.37
CA GLY A 15 12.38 4.34 -39.24
C GLY A 15 11.85 3.63 -37.99
N MET A 16 12.31 2.39 -37.75
CA MET A 16 11.94 1.63 -36.54
C MET A 16 12.41 2.31 -35.25
N ALA A 17 13.59 2.93 -35.24
CA ALA A 17 14.12 3.62 -34.07
C ALA A 17 13.26 4.83 -33.66
N SER A 18 12.68 5.56 -34.62
CA SER A 18 11.80 6.69 -34.33
C SER A 18 10.42 6.29 -33.77
N ALA A 19 10.01 5.03 -33.94
CA ALA A 19 8.75 4.49 -33.43
C ALA A 19 8.85 3.89 -32.01
N GLN A 20 10.06 3.82 -31.41
CA GLN A 20 10.27 3.11 -30.13
C GLN A 20 9.71 3.82 -28.89
N ARG A 21 9.22 5.07 -29.00
CA ARG A 21 8.57 5.77 -27.89
C ARG A 21 7.10 6.03 -28.20
N PRO A 22 6.15 5.29 -27.59
CA PRO A 22 4.74 5.63 -27.70
C PRO A 22 4.53 7.05 -27.15
N THR A 23 3.83 7.89 -27.91
CA THR A 23 3.49 9.29 -27.58
C THR A 23 2.73 9.44 -26.27
N TYR A 24 2.16 8.34 -25.75
CA TYR A 24 1.45 8.29 -24.48
C TYR A 24 2.38 8.30 -23.24
N ALA A 25 3.68 8.00 -23.39
CA ALA A 25 4.60 7.97 -22.25
C ALA A 25 5.02 9.36 -21.74
N GLY A 26 4.59 10.44 -22.41
CA GLY A 26 4.88 11.82 -22.05
C GLY A 26 6.34 12.19 -22.30
N SER A 27 6.59 13.27 -23.04
CA SER A 27 7.94 13.87 -23.18
C SER A 27 8.33 14.72 -21.97
N SER A 28 7.43 14.89 -21.00
CA SER A 28 7.68 15.63 -19.78
C SER A 28 8.54 14.80 -18.81
N PRO A 29 9.48 15.40 -18.07
CA PRO A 29 10.10 14.76 -16.93
C PRO A 29 8.99 14.20 -16.05
N LYS A 30 9.06 12.90 -15.74
CA LYS A 30 8.10 12.22 -14.85
C LYS A 30 8.37 12.68 -13.41
N GLY A 31 8.11 13.96 -13.15
CA GLY A 31 8.04 14.51 -11.81
C GLY A 31 6.89 13.82 -11.08
N TYR A 32 7.12 13.48 -9.82
CA TYR A 32 6.05 13.02 -8.96
C TYR A 32 4.90 14.02 -9.05
N PRO A 33 3.64 13.56 -9.22
CA PRO A 33 2.51 14.47 -9.26
C PRO A 33 2.53 15.27 -7.96
N ASP A 34 2.54 16.60 -8.07
CA ASP A 34 2.60 17.50 -6.92
C ASP A 34 1.53 17.06 -5.91
N LEU A 35 2.00 16.41 -4.85
CA LEU A 35 1.14 15.84 -3.81
C LEU A 35 0.60 16.95 -2.92
N GLY A 36 1.20 18.15 -2.95
CA GLY A 36 0.86 19.27 -2.09
C GLY A 36 -0.37 20.05 -2.55
N ASN A 37 -0.54 20.27 -3.86
CA ASN A 37 -1.56 21.23 -4.32
C ASN A 37 -3.01 20.71 -4.27
N ARG A 38 -3.22 19.41 -4.10
CA ARG A 38 -4.57 18.83 -3.96
C ARG A 38 -5.13 18.90 -2.54
N PHE A 39 -4.29 19.22 -1.56
CA PHE A 39 -4.69 19.44 -0.17
C PHE A 39 -4.60 20.93 0.22
N ARG A 40 -4.11 21.78 -0.68
CA ARG A 40 -4.04 23.22 -0.48
C ARG A 40 -5.40 23.82 -0.84
N ASN A 41 -6.13 24.33 0.15
CA ASN A 41 -7.31 25.13 -0.12
C ASN A 41 -6.84 26.46 -0.78
N PRO A 42 -7.46 26.88 -1.89
CA PRO A 42 -7.06 28.12 -2.58
C PRO A 42 -7.42 29.39 -1.79
N ASP A 43 -8.15 29.26 -0.68
CA ASP A 43 -8.61 30.37 0.16
C ASP A 43 -7.73 30.59 1.42
N GLU A 44 -6.66 29.81 1.60
CA GLU A 44 -5.73 29.97 2.74
C GLU A 44 -4.59 30.93 2.39
N ASP A 45 -4.82 32.19 2.76
CA ASP A 45 -3.85 33.28 2.84
C ASP A 45 -2.70 32.96 3.82
N ASP A 46 -1.52 33.50 3.51
CA ASP A 46 -0.23 33.19 4.10
C ASP A 46 -0.17 33.34 5.63
N GLY A 47 0.49 32.39 6.28
CA GLY A 47 1.34 32.72 7.43
C GLY A 47 0.78 32.49 8.84
N VAL A 48 -0.02 31.44 9.08
CA VAL A 48 -0.28 30.97 10.45
C VAL A 48 0.05 29.49 10.57
N SER A 49 1.04 29.16 11.40
CA SER A 49 1.31 27.81 11.86
C SER A 49 0.13 27.36 12.73
N VAL A 50 -0.94 26.90 12.10
CA VAL A 50 -2.03 26.23 12.77
C VAL A 50 -1.48 24.87 13.21
N GLU A 51 -1.40 24.65 14.52
CA GLU A 51 -1.34 23.31 15.08
C GLU A 51 -2.60 22.59 14.60
N VAL A 52 -2.50 21.96 13.43
CA VAL A 52 -3.53 21.08 12.92
C VAL A 52 -3.50 19.88 13.87
N GLU A 53 -4.35 19.93 14.89
CA GLU A 53 -4.90 18.72 15.49
C GLU A 53 -5.50 17.94 14.32
N VAL A 54 -4.67 17.08 13.72
CA VAL A 54 -5.08 16.18 12.65
C VAL A 54 -6.15 15.32 13.29
N GLY A 55 -7.41 15.68 13.05
CA GLY A 55 -8.58 14.94 13.48
C GLY A 55 -8.46 13.50 13.00
N LEU A 56 -7.84 12.68 13.84
CA LEU A 56 -7.77 11.23 13.70
C LEU A 56 -9.17 10.63 13.79
N GLU A 57 -10.15 11.40 14.25
CA GLU A 57 -11.57 11.11 14.36
C GLU A 57 -12.21 10.73 13.02
N ASN A 58 -11.78 11.33 11.90
CA ASN A 58 -12.25 10.93 10.57
C ASN A 58 -11.43 9.80 9.92
N ARG A 59 -10.33 9.37 10.57
CA ARG A 59 -9.41 8.34 10.03
C ARG A 59 -9.47 7.02 10.79
N ILE A 60 -9.91 7.05 12.04
CA ILE A 60 -10.14 5.88 12.87
C ILE A 60 -11.64 5.84 13.08
N GLY A 61 -12.34 5.10 12.20
CA GLY A 61 -13.75 4.77 12.23
C GLY A 61 -14.61 5.60 13.18
N GLU A 62 -15.33 6.57 12.61
CA GLU A 62 -16.45 7.23 13.26
C GLU A 62 -17.24 6.19 14.07
N SER A 63 -17.33 6.45 15.37
CA SER A 63 -17.94 5.55 16.36
C SER A 63 -19.46 5.62 16.27
N ASP A 64 -19.97 5.52 15.05
CA ASP A 64 -21.38 5.27 14.81
C ASP A 64 -21.59 3.76 14.80
N ASP A 65 -22.63 3.35 15.51
CA ASP A 65 -23.23 2.02 15.53
C ASP A 65 -23.83 1.63 14.16
N GLY A 66 -23.18 2.05 13.07
CA GLY A 66 -23.47 1.72 11.69
C GLY A 66 -22.53 0.60 11.27
N SER A 67 -23.03 -0.63 11.26
CA SER A 67 -22.34 -1.76 10.65
C SER A 67 -22.05 -1.45 9.18
N THR A 68 -20.90 -0.83 8.89
CA THR A 68 -20.45 -0.62 7.52
C THR A 68 -20.18 -2.01 6.99
N GLN A 69 -21.17 -2.60 6.30
CA GLN A 69 -21.02 -3.90 5.69
C GLN A 69 -19.77 -3.83 4.82
N LYS A 70 -18.90 -4.81 5.00
CA LYS A 70 -17.65 -4.87 4.26
C LYS A 70 -17.97 -5.22 2.80
N ILE A 71 -18.22 -4.18 2.02
CA ILE A 71 -18.58 -4.27 0.61
C ILE A 71 -17.29 -4.26 -0.23
N PRO A 72 -17.13 -5.15 -1.22
CA PRO A 72 -15.99 -5.10 -2.12
C PRO A 72 -15.90 -3.74 -2.83
N ALA A 73 -14.68 -3.23 -3.00
CA ALA A 73 -14.45 -1.90 -3.62
C ALA A 73 -15.07 -1.77 -5.02
N ASP A 74 -15.06 -2.86 -5.80
CA ASP A 74 -15.62 -2.91 -7.15
C ASP A 74 -17.15 -2.84 -7.20
N ALA A 75 -17.84 -3.09 -6.07
CA ALA A 75 -19.28 -2.93 -5.96
C ALA A 75 -19.70 -1.45 -5.80
N ARG A 76 -18.75 -0.51 -5.73
CA ARG A 76 -19.01 0.95 -5.62
C ARG A 76 -19.98 1.33 -4.50
N GLY A 77 -20.01 0.55 -3.42
CA GLY A 77 -20.91 0.75 -2.28
C GLY A 77 -22.32 0.12 -2.44
N ASP A 78 -22.60 -0.59 -3.53
CA ASP A 78 -23.90 -1.24 -3.74
C ASP A 78 -23.98 -2.60 -3.01
N ALA A 79 -24.52 -2.57 -1.79
CA ALA A 79 -24.75 -3.76 -0.98
C ALA A 79 -25.83 -4.70 -1.58
N VAL A 80 -26.82 -4.15 -2.28
CA VAL A 80 -27.94 -4.93 -2.84
C VAL A 80 -27.45 -5.79 -4.00
N LEU A 81 -26.57 -5.23 -4.84
CA LEU A 81 -25.89 -5.96 -5.90
C LEU A 81 -25.11 -7.15 -5.34
N VAL A 82 -24.26 -6.92 -4.33
CA VAL A 82 -23.44 -7.97 -3.71
C VAL A 82 -24.32 -9.08 -3.13
N ASN A 83 -25.40 -8.73 -2.43
CA ASN A 83 -26.34 -9.70 -1.88
C ASN A 83 -27.03 -10.55 -2.95
N ARG A 84 -27.43 -9.95 -4.06
CA ARG A 84 -28.01 -10.67 -5.20
C ARG A 84 -26.99 -11.63 -5.83
N LEU A 85 -25.76 -11.16 -6.00
CA LEU A 85 -24.68 -11.89 -6.64
C LEU A 85 -24.22 -13.08 -5.79
N ASN A 86 -24.32 -12.97 -4.47
CA ASN A 86 -24.06 -14.07 -3.54
C ASN A 86 -25.12 -15.18 -3.58
N GLN A 87 -26.32 -14.93 -4.11
CA GLN A 87 -27.34 -15.97 -4.31
C GLN A 87 -27.03 -16.85 -5.52
N TRP A 88 -26.11 -16.44 -6.40
CA TRP A 88 -25.75 -17.20 -7.59
C TRP A 88 -24.82 -18.38 -7.24
N PRO A 89 -24.88 -19.49 -8.00
CA PRO A 89 -23.89 -20.55 -7.88
C PRO A 89 -22.47 -20.00 -8.04
N ARG A 90 -21.51 -20.54 -7.29
CA ARG A 90 -20.13 -20.00 -7.20
C ARG A 90 -19.49 -19.78 -8.56
N GLU A 91 -19.75 -20.66 -9.51
CA GLU A 91 -19.22 -20.68 -10.86
C GLU A 91 -19.68 -19.48 -11.72
N HIS A 92 -20.83 -18.90 -11.37
CA HIS A 92 -21.45 -17.80 -12.09
C HIS A 92 -21.18 -16.43 -11.45
N ARG A 93 -20.54 -16.40 -10.27
CA ARG A 93 -20.18 -15.15 -9.61
C ARG A 93 -19.06 -14.47 -10.42
N PRO A 94 -19.10 -13.14 -10.61
CA PRO A 94 -18.09 -12.44 -11.36
C PRO A 94 -16.74 -12.48 -10.63
N PHE A 95 -15.67 -12.40 -11.42
CA PHE A 95 -14.30 -12.56 -10.91
C PHE A 95 -13.95 -11.57 -9.81
N TRP A 96 -14.47 -10.33 -9.88
CA TRP A 96 -14.17 -9.29 -8.89
C TRP A 96 -14.66 -9.70 -7.50
N LEU A 97 -15.85 -10.30 -7.41
CA LEU A 97 -16.44 -10.76 -6.16
C LEU A 97 -15.69 -11.99 -5.61
N LEU A 98 -15.28 -12.91 -6.49
CA LEU A 98 -14.44 -14.05 -6.09
C LEU A 98 -13.06 -13.60 -5.59
N ASN A 99 -12.47 -12.60 -6.25
CA ASN A 99 -11.15 -12.09 -5.91
C ASN A 99 -11.20 -11.31 -4.58
N SER A 100 -12.25 -10.52 -4.36
CA SER A 100 -12.43 -9.84 -3.07
C SER A 100 -12.53 -10.83 -1.90
N ASP A 101 -13.27 -11.93 -2.08
CA ASP A 101 -13.38 -13.01 -1.08
C ASP A 101 -11.99 -13.61 -0.74
N HIS A 102 -11.14 -13.80 -1.76
CA HIS A 102 -9.78 -14.34 -1.57
C HIS A 102 -8.85 -13.33 -0.90
N LEU A 103 -8.86 -12.09 -1.34
CA LEU A 103 -8.07 -11.01 -0.75
C LEU A 103 -8.40 -10.83 0.74
N ASP A 104 -9.67 -10.93 1.09
CA ASP A 104 -10.13 -10.81 2.47
C ASP A 104 -9.61 -11.92 3.37
N LYS A 105 -9.60 -13.16 2.89
CA LYS A 105 -9.00 -14.29 3.60
C LYS A 105 -7.50 -14.06 3.82
N HIS A 106 -6.80 -13.59 2.79
CA HIS A 106 -5.35 -13.34 2.87
C HIS A 106 -5.01 -12.17 3.81
N ARG A 107 -5.82 -11.10 3.79
CA ARG A 107 -5.66 -9.95 4.69
C ARG A 107 -5.78 -10.38 6.15
N ASN A 108 -6.82 -11.13 6.49
CA ASN A 108 -7.05 -11.59 7.86
C ASN A 108 -5.95 -12.54 8.36
N ALA A 109 -5.49 -13.45 7.50
CA ALA A 109 -4.40 -14.37 7.83
C ALA A 109 -3.07 -13.64 8.12
N ASN A 110 -2.73 -12.63 7.31
CA ASN A 110 -1.53 -11.84 7.51
C ASN A 110 -1.59 -10.99 8.78
N VAL A 111 -2.74 -10.37 9.06
CA VAL A 111 -2.95 -9.61 10.31
C VAL A 111 -2.71 -10.49 11.52
N GLN A 112 -3.28 -11.70 11.54
CA GLN A 112 -3.10 -12.65 12.65
C GLN A 112 -1.65 -13.09 12.81
N LYS A 113 -0.95 -13.37 11.70
CA LYS A 113 0.47 -13.74 11.73
C LYS A 113 1.34 -12.63 12.32
N ASN A 114 1.11 -11.39 11.91
CA ASN A 114 1.84 -10.23 12.41
C ASN A 114 1.58 -10.01 13.91
N LEU A 115 0.33 -10.14 14.37
CA LEU A 115 -0.01 -10.05 15.79
C LEU A 115 0.72 -11.10 16.63
N ASN A 116 0.69 -12.35 16.18
CA ASN A 116 1.38 -13.45 16.86
C ASN A 116 2.90 -13.20 16.94
N GLN A 117 3.51 -12.73 15.85
CA GLN A 117 4.93 -12.38 15.84
C GLN A 117 5.25 -11.26 16.84
N ARG A 118 4.44 -10.20 16.88
CA ARG A 118 4.64 -9.09 17.84
C ARG A 118 4.51 -9.57 19.29
N VAL A 119 3.52 -10.41 19.58
CA VAL A 119 3.34 -11.01 20.92
C VAL A 119 4.56 -11.86 21.29
N THR A 120 5.05 -12.71 20.39
CA THR A 120 6.24 -13.52 20.64
C THR A 120 7.48 -12.67 20.87
N GLN A 121 7.70 -11.64 20.07
CA GLN A 121 8.84 -10.72 20.23
C GLN A 121 8.78 -9.97 21.58
N ASN A 122 7.60 -9.50 21.98
CA ASN A 122 7.41 -8.84 23.26
C ASN A 122 7.68 -9.80 24.43
N ARG A 123 7.22 -11.05 24.34
CA ARG A 123 7.53 -12.08 25.34
C ARG A 123 9.03 -12.33 25.47
N ILE A 124 9.75 -12.42 24.36
CA ILE A 124 11.21 -12.61 24.35
C ILE A 124 11.92 -11.42 24.99
N ARG A 125 11.52 -10.19 24.64
CA ARG A 125 12.08 -8.96 25.24
C ARG A 125 11.91 -8.93 26.76
N ILE A 126 10.70 -9.18 27.25
CA ILE A 126 10.40 -9.17 28.70
C ILE A 126 11.23 -10.24 29.42
N ASN A 127 11.30 -11.45 28.87
CA ASN A 127 12.09 -12.52 29.46
C ASN A 127 13.60 -12.20 29.49
N LEU A 128 14.11 -11.52 28.45
CA LEU A 128 15.50 -11.10 28.39
C LEU A 128 15.80 -9.99 29.41
N GLU A 129 14.91 -9.00 29.54
CA GLU A 129 15.01 -7.92 30.52
C GLU A 129 15.05 -8.47 31.96
N ASN A 130 14.15 -9.40 32.27
CA ASN A 130 14.10 -10.09 33.56
C ASN A 130 15.38 -10.92 33.82
N ALA A 131 15.91 -11.62 32.81
CA ALA A 131 17.13 -12.40 32.95
C ALA A 131 18.40 -11.54 33.15
N THR A 132 18.44 -10.33 32.59
CA THR A 132 19.51 -9.36 32.86
C THR A 132 19.44 -8.77 34.26
N PHE A 133 18.23 -8.62 34.82
CA PHE A 133 18.02 -8.07 36.16
C PHE A 133 18.40 -9.06 37.26
N GLU A 134 18.23 -10.37 37.02
CA GLU A 134 18.61 -11.42 37.99
C GLU A 134 20.09 -11.76 38.02
N LYS A 135 20.96 -11.10 37.23
CA LYS A 135 22.40 -11.35 37.28
C LYS A 135 22.96 -10.83 38.61
N PRO A 136 23.40 -11.71 39.55
CA PRO A 136 23.88 -11.25 40.84
C PRO A 136 25.16 -10.42 40.66
N LEU A 137 25.24 -9.28 41.36
CA LEU A 137 26.28 -8.23 41.33
C LEU A 137 27.73 -8.69 41.67
N GLY A 138 28.06 -9.97 41.59
CA GLY A 138 29.31 -10.54 42.11
C GLY A 138 30.48 -10.70 41.12
N GLN A 139 30.43 -10.15 39.90
CA GLN A 139 31.46 -10.40 38.88
C GLN A 139 32.02 -9.10 38.27
N LEU A 140 32.45 -8.16 39.13
CA LEU A 140 33.07 -6.90 38.67
C LEU A 140 34.17 -6.40 39.62
N THR A 141 35.08 -7.28 40.03
CA THR A 141 36.37 -6.84 40.59
C THR A 141 37.45 -7.83 40.19
N THR A 142 38.34 -7.44 39.27
CA THR A 142 39.82 -7.66 39.28
C THR A 142 40.38 -7.44 37.87
N LEU A 143 40.62 -6.19 37.50
CA LEU A 143 41.69 -5.83 36.56
C LEU A 143 42.24 -4.48 37.03
N THR A 144 43.08 -4.52 38.06
CA THR A 144 43.97 -3.42 38.44
C THR A 144 45.29 -3.64 37.70
N ALA A 145 45.77 -2.56 37.06
CA ALA A 145 47.08 -2.44 36.43
C ALA A 145 48.24 -2.55 37.44
#